data_AF-A0A1Z9SAP6-F1
#
_entry.id   AF-A0A1Z9SAP6-F1
#
_cell.length_a   1.000
_cell.length_b   1.000
_cell.length_c   1.000
_cell.angle_alpha   90.00
_cell.angle_beta   90.00
_cell.angle_gamma   90.00
#
_symmetry.space_group_name_H-M   'P 1'
#
loop_
_entity.id
_entity.type
_entity.pdbx_description
1 polymer ?
#
loop_
_entity_poly.entity_id
_entity_poly.type
_entity_poly.pdbx_seq_one_letter_code
_entity_poly.pdbx_strand_id
1 'polypeptide(L)'
;MAKRCDCGEVPLKPEGTTGRERRLSRDINQEARDYTQALMETEAYSQSAGDHKKIERLFGKAKLILSMTRLRLRGLSGAKDEFLLTAIVQNLKRLANHMTNSPPRSVIA
;
A
#
# COMPACT_ATOMS: atom_id res chain seq x y z
N MET A 1 -4.08 -14.42 27.72
CA MET A 1 -4.43 -15.85 27.51
C MET A 1 -5.85 -16.05 28.02
N ALA A 2 -6.80 -16.41 27.17
CA ALA A 2 -8.14 -16.76 27.62
C ALA A 2 -8.12 -18.20 28.18
N LYS A 3 -8.61 -18.40 29.40
CA LYS A 3 -8.77 -19.72 30.02
C LYS A 3 -10.08 -20.34 29.56
N ARG A 4 -10.27 -21.65 29.78
CA ARG A 4 -11.55 -22.34 29.51
C ARG A 4 -12.76 -21.68 30.15
N CYS A 5 -12.58 -20.99 31.27
CA CYS A 5 -13.66 -20.27 31.94
C CYS A 5 -14.10 -19.02 31.17
N ASP A 6 -13.23 -18.47 30.33
CA ASP A 6 -13.46 -17.25 29.54
C ASP A 6 -14.10 -17.58 28.17
N CYS A 7 -14.16 -18.85 27.79
CA CYS A 7 -14.79 -19.33 26.57
C CYS A 7 -15.90 -20.35 26.89
N GLY A 8 -17.15 -19.99 26.57
CA GLY A 8 -18.30 -20.90 26.68
C GLY A 8 -18.23 -22.10 25.73
N GLU A 9 -19.31 -22.88 25.65
CA GLU A 9 -19.41 -23.96 24.67
C GLU A 9 -19.24 -23.42 23.24
N VAL A 10 -18.15 -23.80 22.57
CA VAL A 10 -17.83 -23.37 21.21
C VAL A 10 -18.59 -24.25 20.21
N PRO A 11 -19.51 -23.70 19.40
CA PRO A 11 -20.30 -24.47 18.43
C PRO A 11 -19.47 -25.19 17.36
N LEU A 12 -18.25 -24.71 17.11
CA LEU A 12 -17.30 -25.25 16.12
C LEU A 12 -16.40 -26.36 16.67
N LYS A 13 -16.54 -26.74 17.95
CA LYS A 13 -15.77 -27.83 18.58
C LYS A 13 -16.04 -29.22 17.98
N PRO A 14 -17.29 -29.64 17.67
CA PRO A 14 -17.54 -30.94 17.07
C PRO A 14 -17.03 -31.05 15.62
N GLU A 15 -16.81 -29.93 14.93
CA GLU A 15 -16.45 -29.93 13.51
C GLU A 15 -14.94 -30.05 13.21
N GLY A 16 -14.03 -29.95 14.19
CA GLY A 16 -12.63 -29.81 13.77
C GLY A 16 -11.48 -29.91 14.75
N THR A 17 -11.59 -30.55 15.93
CA THR A 17 -10.36 -30.97 16.65
C THR A 17 -10.57 -32.12 17.62
N THR A 18 -9.67 -33.11 17.57
CA THR A 18 -9.55 -34.22 18.52
C THR A 18 -8.84 -33.82 19.84
N GLY A 19 -8.12 -32.69 19.86
CA GLY A 19 -7.33 -32.24 21.00
C GLY A 19 -8.15 -31.66 22.15
N ARG A 20 -7.72 -31.93 23.40
CA ARG A 20 -8.38 -31.42 24.62
C ARG A 20 -8.38 -29.89 24.64
N GLU A 21 -7.28 -29.24 24.26
CA GLU A 21 -7.14 -27.79 24.12
C GLU A 21 -6.38 -27.42 22.83
N ARG A 22 -6.70 -26.26 22.25
CA ARG A 22 -5.88 -25.64 21.19
C ARG A 22 -4.99 -24.58 21.83
N ARG A 23 -3.68 -24.68 21.65
CA ARG A 23 -2.73 -23.64 22.07
C ARG A 23 -2.48 -22.69 20.91
N LEU A 24 -2.86 -21.43 21.07
CA LEU A 24 -2.51 -20.37 20.14
C LEU A 24 -1.32 -19.62 20.74
N SER A 25 -0.14 -19.74 20.12
CA SER A 25 1.00 -18.89 20.46
C SER A 25 0.75 -17.53 19.81
N ARG A 26 0.40 -16.54 20.64
CA ARG A 26 0.17 -15.17 20.18
C ARG A 26 1.45 -14.36 20.43
N ASP A 27 1.90 -13.63 19.42
CA ASP A 27 3.04 -12.72 19.57
C ASP A 27 2.76 -11.65 20.62
N ILE A 28 3.80 -11.17 21.30
CA ILE A 28 3.65 -10.16 22.36
C ILE A 28 3.10 -8.83 21.80
N ASN A 29 3.40 -8.52 20.53
CA ASN A 29 2.92 -7.32 19.84
C ASN A 29 1.72 -7.60 18.94
N GLN A 30 1.07 -8.76 19.08
CA GLN A 30 -0.06 -9.10 18.21
C GLN A 30 -1.21 -8.10 18.32
N GLU A 31 -1.43 -7.50 19.49
CA GLU A 31 -2.45 -6.46 19.65
C GLU A 31 -2.19 -5.24 18.77
N ALA A 32 -0.94 -4.79 18.66
CA ALA A 32 -0.58 -3.69 17.77
C ALA A 32 -0.76 -4.07 16.29
N ARG A 33 -0.47 -5.32 15.92
CA ARG A 33 -0.69 -5.85 14.55
C ARG A 33 -2.18 -5.90 14.22
N ASP A 34 -3.00 -6.40 15.14
CA ASP A 34 -4.45 -6.51 14.97
C ASP A 34 -5.09 -5.13 14.88
N TYR A 35 -4.63 -4.16 15.69
CA TYR A 35 -5.06 -2.76 15.57
C TYR A 35 -4.71 -2.19 14.18
N THR A 36 -3.48 -2.39 13.72
CA THR A 36 -3.05 -1.92 12.39
C THR A 36 -3.87 -2.60 11.29
N GLN A 37 -4.15 -3.89 11.41
CA GLN A 37 -4.94 -4.64 10.44
C GLN A 37 -6.41 -4.18 10.41
N ALA A 38 -7.00 -3.89 11.56
CA ALA A 38 -8.33 -3.29 11.64
C ALA A 38 -8.38 -1.91 10.95
N LEU A 39 -7.31 -1.10 11.06
CA LEU A 39 -7.23 0.16 10.31
C LEU A 39 -7.17 -0.06 8.80
N MET A 40 -6.57 -1.15 8.33
CA MET A 40 -6.49 -1.45 6.89
C MET A 40 -7.85 -1.71 6.23
N GLU A 41 -8.85 -2.10 7.02
CA GLU A 41 -10.23 -2.33 6.55
C GLU A 41 -11.04 -1.02 6.42
N THR A 42 -10.50 0.10 6.89
CA THR A 42 -11.18 1.39 6.83
C THR A 42 -11.10 2.03 5.45
N GLU A 43 -12.15 2.77 5.07
CA GLU A 43 -12.17 3.54 3.82
C GLU A 43 -11.05 4.60 3.77
N ALA A 44 -10.75 5.22 4.92
CA ALA A 44 -9.66 6.19 5.03
C ALA A 44 -8.30 5.57 4.68
N TYR A 45 -8.04 4.34 5.11
CA TYR A 45 -6.84 3.61 4.73
C TYR A 45 -6.83 3.26 3.24
N SER A 46 -7.95 2.79 2.69
CA SER A 46 -8.07 2.48 1.26
C SER A 46 -7.71 3.69 0.40
N GLN A 47 -8.26 4.86 0.74
CA GLN A 47 -7.96 6.13 0.07
C GLN A 47 -6.47 6.49 0.21
N SER A 48 -5.93 6.47 1.42
CA SER A 48 -4.51 6.78 1.67
C SER A 48 -3.57 5.84 0.92
N ALA A 49 -3.88 4.54 0.87
CA ALA A 49 -3.10 3.53 0.16
C ALA A 49 -3.16 3.77 -1.35
N GLY A 50 -4.32 4.14 -1.89
CA GLY A 50 -4.48 4.57 -3.27
C GLY A 50 -3.59 5.77 -3.62
N ASP A 51 -3.54 6.76 -2.73
CA ASP A 51 -2.72 7.96 -2.93
C ASP A 51 -1.22 7.67 -2.82
N HIS A 52 -0.79 6.81 -1.89
CA HIS A 52 0.60 6.34 -1.82
C HIS A 52 1.02 5.59 -3.10
N LYS A 53 0.18 4.70 -3.62
CA LYS A 53 0.47 3.97 -4.86
C LYS A 53 0.67 4.89 -6.05
N LYS A 54 -0.03 6.04 -6.12
CA LYS A 54 0.20 7.05 -7.18
C LYS A 54 1.62 7.60 -7.10
N ILE A 55 2.09 7.93 -5.90
CA ILE A 55 3.44 8.44 -5.65
C ILE A 55 4.49 7.34 -5.92
N GLU A 56 4.31 6.15 -5.38
CA GLU A 56 5.20 5.00 -5.59
C GLU A 56 5.39 4.69 -7.08
N ARG A 57 4.30 4.73 -7.86
CA ARG A 57 4.36 4.55 -9.32
C ARG A 57 5.21 5.62 -10.00
N LEU A 58 5.13 6.88 -9.56
CA LEU A 58 5.99 7.95 -10.08
C LEU A 58 7.46 7.70 -9.75
N PHE A 59 7.78 7.29 -8.52
CA PHE A 59 9.16 6.95 -8.15
C PHE A 59 9.68 5.71 -8.88
N GLY A 60 8.85 4.69 -9.08
CA GLY A 60 9.18 3.51 -9.89
C GLY A 60 9.50 3.90 -11.33
N LYS A 61 8.69 4.77 -11.94
CA LYS A 61 8.92 5.29 -13.29
C LYS A 61 10.19 6.16 -13.37
N ALA A 62 10.46 6.99 -12.36
CA ALA A 62 11.68 7.78 -12.29
C ALA A 62 12.93 6.88 -12.30
N LYS A 63 12.95 5.83 -11.46
CA LYS A 63 14.07 4.89 -11.39
C LYS A 63 14.24 4.11 -12.69
N LEU A 64 13.15 3.58 -13.25
CA LEU A 64 13.21 2.71 -14.43
C LEU A 64 13.47 3.47 -15.74
N ILE A 65 12.74 4.57 -15.99
CA ILE A 65 12.77 5.28 -17.28
C ILE A 65 13.79 6.40 -17.27
N LEU A 66 13.90 7.15 -16.16
CA LEU A 66 14.80 8.30 -16.06
C LEU A 66 16.14 7.92 -15.44
N SER A 67 16.36 6.63 -15.16
CA SER A 67 17.57 6.08 -14.54
C SER A 67 17.98 6.83 -13.27
N MET A 68 16.99 7.32 -12.52
CA MET A 68 17.17 8.10 -11.31
C MET A 68 17.38 7.17 -10.10
N THR A 69 18.40 6.32 -10.20
CA THR A 69 18.79 5.35 -9.16
C THR A 69 19.78 5.93 -8.16
N ARG A 70 20.48 7.00 -8.54
CA ARG A 70 21.41 7.76 -7.72
C ARG A 70 21.31 9.24 -8.08
N LEU A 71 21.59 10.10 -7.10
CA LEU A 71 21.72 11.53 -7.32
C LEU A 71 23.10 11.83 -7.92
N ARG A 72 23.14 12.65 -8.96
CA ARG A 72 24.37 13.04 -9.67
C ARG A 72 24.92 14.37 -9.15
N LEU A 73 24.05 15.30 -8.76
CA LEU A 73 24.36 16.59 -8.18
C LEU A 73 24.66 16.44 -6.68
N ARG A 74 25.66 17.18 -6.20
CA ARG A 74 26.11 17.13 -4.81
C ARG A 74 25.24 18.02 -3.91
N GLY A 75 25.08 17.59 -2.66
CA GLY A 75 24.39 18.35 -1.62
C GLY A 75 22.86 18.32 -1.72
N LEU A 76 22.18 18.83 -0.70
CA LEU A 76 20.72 18.85 -0.61
C LEU A 76 20.07 19.71 -1.71
N SER A 77 20.71 20.82 -2.09
CA SER A 77 20.25 21.67 -3.20
C SER A 77 20.29 20.91 -4.52
N GLY A 78 21.39 20.21 -4.81
CA GLY A 78 21.52 19.37 -6.00
C GLY A 78 20.49 18.24 -6.02
N ALA A 79 20.25 17.59 -4.88
CA ALA A 79 19.20 16.58 -4.76
C ALA A 79 17.83 17.17 -5.15
N LYS A 80 17.47 18.32 -4.57
CA LYS A 80 16.20 19.01 -4.84
C LYS A 80 16.03 19.30 -6.32
N ASP A 81 17.07 19.81 -6.98
CA ASP A 81 17.01 20.16 -8.41
C ASP A 81 16.78 18.92 -9.28
N GLU A 82 17.40 17.79 -8.97
CA GLU A 82 17.17 16.53 -9.70
C GLU A 82 15.75 15.99 -9.54
N PHE A 83 15.21 16.03 -8.33
CA PHE A 83 13.81 15.65 -8.09
C PHE A 83 12.86 16.57 -8.87
N LEU A 84 13.14 17.88 -8.88
CA LEU A 84 12.33 18.86 -9.61
C LEU A 84 12.36 18.61 -11.12
N LEU A 85 13.55 18.41 -11.70
CA LEU A 85 13.69 18.08 -13.12
C LEU A 85 12.97 16.78 -13.48
N THR A 86 13.06 15.77 -12.61
CA THR A 86 12.36 14.50 -12.80
C THR A 86 10.84 14.70 -12.79
N ALA A 87 10.32 15.50 -11.85
CA ALA A 87 8.90 15.83 -11.79
C ALA A 87 8.44 16.58 -13.05
N ILE A 88 9.24 17.53 -13.56
CA ILE A 88 8.96 18.25 -14.81
C ILE A 88 8.85 17.26 -15.97
N VAL A 89 9.83 16.36 -16.14
CA VAL A 89 9.81 15.35 -17.22
C VAL A 89 8.57 14.45 -17.11
N GLN A 90 8.20 14.05 -15.89
CA GLN A 90 7.01 13.24 -15.67
C GLN A 90 5.72 13.97 -16.04
N ASN A 91 5.62 15.26 -15.69
CA ASN A 91 4.49 16.12 -16.06
C ASN A 91 4.38 16.30 -17.57
N LEU A 92 5.51 16.55 -18.27
CA LEU A 92 5.55 16.65 -19.72
C LEU A 92 5.10 15.35 -20.40
N LYS A 93 5.56 14.19 -19.90
CA LYS A 93 5.10 12.88 -20.42
C LYS A 93 3.61 12.66 -20.19
N ARG A 94 3.07 13.11 -19.05
CA ARG A 94 1.63 13.03 -18.78
C ARG A 94 0.84 13.93 -19.73
N LEU A 95 1.29 15.16 -19.95
CA LEU A 95 0.68 16.10 -20.89
C LEU A 95 0.67 15.53 -22.31
N ALA A 96 1.80 15.03 -22.79
CA ALA A 96 1.90 14.41 -24.11
C ALA A 96 0.89 13.27 -24.27
N ASN A 97 0.81 12.36 -23.29
CA ASN A 97 -0.17 11.28 -23.32
C ASN A 97 -1.62 11.78 -23.38
N HIS A 98 -1.96 12.85 -22.66
CA HIS A 98 -3.30 13.43 -22.72
C HIS A 98 -3.62 14.05 -24.08
N MET A 99 -2.64 14.60 -24.78
CA MET A 99 -2.83 15.18 -26.12
C MET A 99 -2.91 14.11 -27.22
N THR A 100 -2.21 12.97 -27.06
CA THR A 100 -2.14 11.93 -28.10
C THR A 100 -3.24 10.87 -27.99
N ASN A 101 -3.89 10.75 -26.83
CA ASN A 101 -4.99 9.81 -26.66
C ASN A 101 -6.27 10.38 -27.26
N SER A 102 -6.85 9.68 -28.25
CA SER A 102 -8.19 9.99 -28.76
C SER A 102 -9.21 10.04 -27.62
N PRO A 103 -10.20 10.94 -27.66
CA PRO A 103 -11.24 10.99 -26.63
C PRO A 103 -11.90 9.62 -26.52
N PRO A 104 -12.26 9.17 -25.29
CA PRO A 104 -12.90 7.88 -25.10
C PRO A 104 -14.14 7.82 -26.00
N ARG A 105 -14.22 6.78 -26.82
CA ARG A 105 -15.34 6.55 -27.73
C ARG A 105 -16.60 6.49 -26.87
N SER A 106 -17.52 7.43 -27.04
CA SER A 106 -18.76 7.44 -26.26
C SER A 106 -19.50 6.14 -26.54
N VAL A 107 -19.57 5.25 -25.55
CA VAL A 107 -20.48 4.12 -25.58
C VAL A 107 -21.84 4.71 -25.20
N ILE A 108 -22.55 5.22 -26.19
CA ILE A 108 -23.95 5.60 -26.04
C ILE A 108 -24.71 4.27 -25.95
N ALA A 109 -25.36 4.04 -24.81
CA ALA A 109 -26.28 2.93 -24.57
C ALA A 109 -27.66 3.23 -25.17
#